data_AF-A0AA41QN66-F1
#
_entry.id   AF-A0AA41QN66-F1
#
_cell.length_a   1.000
_cell.length_b   1.000
_cell.length_c   1.000
_cell.angle_alpha   90.00
_cell.angle_beta   90.00
_cell.angle_gamma   90.00
#
_symmetry.space_group_name_H-M   'P 1'
#
loop_
_entity.id
_entity.type
_entity.pdbx_description
1 polymer ?
#
loop_
_entity_poly.entity_id
_entity_poly.type
_entity_poly.pdbx_seq_one_letter_code
_entity_poly.pdbx_strand_id
1 'polypeptide(L)'
;MLIPLGPMPIAVAVLLLVWGFVGNPIPVAWGTWMTRVIPGDLEAGGGLQVAVIQFAITFGAFSGGLLFDLSGWRAPLLLSGALLAAASALAATATGEASA
;
A
#
# COMPACT_ATOMS: atom_id res chain seq x y z
N MET A 1 13.02 -1.35 -6.37
CA MET A 1 12.94 -2.24 -7.55
C MET A 1 13.91 -3.39 -7.37
N LEU A 2 13.43 -4.63 -7.41
CA LEU A 2 14.24 -5.83 -7.16
C LEU A 2 14.75 -6.52 -8.43
N ILE A 3 14.15 -6.24 -9.59
CA ILE A 3 14.45 -6.93 -10.86
C ILE A 3 15.94 -6.83 -11.26
N PRO A 4 16.62 -5.68 -11.13
CA PRO A 4 18.07 -5.60 -11.40
C PRO A 4 18.93 -6.26 -10.32
N LEU A 5 18.40 -6.40 -9.09
CA LEU A 5 19.07 -6.99 -7.93
C LEU A 5 18.84 -8.50 -7.81
N GLY A 6 18.06 -9.11 -8.71
CA GLY A 6 17.78 -10.55 -8.75
C GLY A 6 19.02 -11.46 -8.66
N PRO A 7 20.20 -11.08 -9.21
CA PRO A 7 21.43 -11.85 -9.04
C PRO A 7 22.04 -11.79 -7.62
N MET A 8 21.60 -10.86 -6.77
CA MET A 8 22.13 -10.61 -5.42
C MET A 8 21.10 -10.99 -4.34
N PRO A 9 21.02 -12.27 -3.96
CA PRO A 9 19.98 -12.77 -3.04
C PRO A 9 19.96 -12.05 -1.69
N ILE A 10 21.12 -11.61 -1.19
CA ILE A 10 21.23 -10.85 0.07
C ILE A 10 20.55 -9.48 -0.06
N ALA A 11 20.77 -8.76 -1.17
CA ALA A 11 20.15 -7.45 -1.38
C ALA A 11 18.62 -7.57 -1.49
N VAL A 12 18.14 -8.62 -2.16
CA VAL A 12 16.70 -8.93 -2.23
C VAL A 12 16.14 -9.23 -0.83
N ALA A 13 16.82 -10.06 -0.04
CA ALA A 13 16.40 -10.39 1.32
C ALA A 13 16.32 -9.15 2.22
N VAL A 14 17.34 -8.27 2.18
CA VAL A 14 17.34 -7.02 2.94
C VAL A 14 16.18 -6.12 2.53
N LEU A 15 15.91 -5.97 1.22
CA LEU A 15 14.80 -5.14 0.76
C LEU A 15 13.43 -5.70 1.20
N LEU A 16 13.26 -7.03 1.16
CA LEU A 16 12.04 -7.69 1.63
C LEU A 16 11.86 -7.55 3.14
N LEU A 17 12.94 -7.61 3.91
CA LEU A 17 12.92 -7.34 5.35
C LEU A 17 12.49 -5.90 5.64
N VAL A 18 13.06 -4.92 4.94
CA VAL A 18 12.67 -3.50 5.08
C VAL A 18 11.21 -3.31 4.70
N TRP A 19 10.76 -3.90 3.59
CA TRP A 19 9.37 -3.83 3.17
C TRP A 19 8.41 -4.41 4.21
N GLY A 20 8.71 -5.60 4.73
CA GLY A 20 7.93 -6.24 5.79
C GLY A 20 7.92 -5.42 7.08
N PHE A 21 9.06 -4.87 7.48
CA PHE A 21 9.17 -4.05 8.68
C PHE A 21 8.35 -2.75 8.60
N VAL A 22 8.32 -2.09 7.43
CA VAL A 22 7.53 -0.87 7.22
C VAL A 22 6.03 -1.17 7.09
N GLY A 23 5.65 -2.27 6.44
CA GLY A 23 4.25 -2.61 6.21
C GLY A 23 3.53 -3.19 7.43
N ASN A 24 4.23 -3.96 8.27
CA ASN A 24 3.64 -4.72 9.37
C ASN A 24 2.98 -3.85 10.49
N PRO A 25 3.48 -2.65 10.83
CA PRO A 25 2.84 -1.80 11.84
C PRO A 25 1.51 -1.19 11.40
N ILE A 26 1.25 -1.11 10.09
CA ILE A 26 0.10 -0.37 9.53
C ILE A 26 -1.25 -0.90 10.04
N PRO A 27 -1.54 -2.22 10.02
CA PRO A 27 -2.82 -2.74 10.50
C PRO A 27 -3.04 -2.47 12.00
N VAL A 28 -1.96 -2.52 12.80
CA VAL A 28 -2.02 -2.28 14.25
C VAL A 28 -2.29 -0.80 14.54
N ALA A 29 -1.61 0.11 13.84
CA ALA A 29 -1.81 1.55 13.97
C ALA A 29 -3.25 1.94 13.58
N TRP A 30 -3.74 1.41 12.45
CA TRP A 30 -5.11 1.67 11.98
C TRP A 30 -6.15 1.16 12.99
N GLY A 31 -6.01 -0.08 13.48
CA GLY A 31 -6.91 -0.64 14.49
C GLY A 31 -6.95 0.19 15.77
N THR A 32 -5.78 0.65 16.23
CA THR A 32 -5.67 1.52 17.42
C THR A 32 -6.28 2.90 17.21
N TRP A 33 -6.18 3.45 15.99
CA TRP A 33 -6.81 4.72 15.65
C TRP A 33 -8.34 4.59 15.59
N MET A 34 -8.86 3.54 14.94
CA MET A 34 -10.31 3.32 14.84
C MET A 34 -10.95 3.16 16.21
N THR A 35 -10.33 2.41 17.12
CA THR A 35 -10.83 2.24 18.50
C THR A 35 -10.96 3.55 19.27
N ARG A 36 -10.23 4.59 18.87
CA ARG A 36 -10.31 5.93 19.45
C ARG A 36 -11.29 6.85 18.73
N VAL A 37 -11.42 6.74 17.40
CA VAL A 37 -12.23 7.66 16.58
C VAL A 37 -13.69 7.21 16.46
N ILE A 38 -13.94 5.91 16.32
CA ILE A 38 -15.29 5.34 16.15
C ILE A 38 -15.54 4.14 17.09
N PRO A 39 -15.39 4.31 18.42
CA PRO A 39 -15.49 3.20 19.37
C PRO A 39 -16.84 2.47 19.37
N GLY A 40 -17.93 3.16 19.02
CA GLY A 40 -19.28 2.58 18.97
C GLY A 40 -19.60 1.77 17.71
N ASP A 41 -18.89 2.01 16.61
CA ASP A 41 -19.18 1.43 15.28
C ASP A 41 -17.98 0.63 14.72
N LEU A 42 -17.17 0.04 15.60
CA LEU A 42 -15.94 -0.65 15.20
C LEU A 42 -16.19 -1.84 14.26
N GLU A 43 -17.30 -2.53 14.41
CA GLU A 43 -17.67 -3.66 13.55
C GLU A 43 -17.99 -3.20 12.12
N ALA A 44 -18.76 -2.11 11.99
CA ALA A 44 -19.06 -1.50 10.69
C ALA A 44 -17.82 -0.85 10.05
N GLY A 45 -17.02 -0.13 10.85
CA GLY A 45 -15.77 0.50 10.40
C GLY A 45 -14.72 -0.52 9.95
N GLY A 46 -14.56 -1.61 10.69
CA GLY A 46 -13.69 -2.73 10.31
C GLY A 46 -14.16 -3.44 9.04
N GLY A 47 -15.47 -3.66 8.90
CA GLY A 47 -16.05 -4.23 7.68
C GLY A 47 -15.81 -3.36 6.43
N LEU A 48 -16.01 -2.05 6.56
CA LEU A 48 -15.75 -1.09 5.48
C LEU A 48 -14.26 -1.04 5.12
N GLN A 49 -13.37 -1.04 6.12
CA GLN A 49 -11.92 -1.08 5.91
C GLN A 49 -11.52 -2.29 5.05
N VAL A 50 -11.97 -3.49 5.42
CA VAL A 50 -11.66 -4.71 4.66
C VAL A 50 -12.24 -4.62 3.25
N ALA A 51 -13.48 -4.16 3.09
CA ALA A 51 -14.11 -4.02 1.79
C ALA A 51 -13.32 -3.09 0.85
N VAL A 52 -12.88 -1.94 1.34
CA VAL A 52 -12.09 -0.97 0.56
C VAL A 52 -10.72 -1.55 0.19
N ILE A 53 -10.04 -2.22 1.12
CA ILE A 53 -8.74 -2.86 0.84
C ILE A 53 -8.91 -3.93 -0.25
N GLN A 54 -9.92 -4.79 -0.12
CA GLN A 54 -10.16 -5.86 -1.09
C GLN A 54 -10.57 -5.33 -2.46
N PHE A 55 -11.37 -4.26 -2.49
CA PHE A 55 -11.68 -3.55 -3.72
C PHE A 55 -10.42 -2.98 -4.36
N ALA A 56 -9.55 -2.32 -3.60
CA ALA A 56 -8.30 -1.75 -4.10
C ALA A 56 -7.34 -2.84 -4.64
N ILE A 57 -7.22 -3.98 -3.96
CA ILE A 57 -6.40 -5.11 -4.40
C ILE A 57 -6.96 -5.69 -5.72
N THR A 58 -8.27 -5.93 -5.76
CA THR A 58 -8.92 -6.51 -6.96
C THR A 58 -8.83 -5.55 -8.15
N PHE A 59 -9.09 -4.27 -7.93
CA PHE A 59 -8.98 -3.24 -8.95
C PHE A 59 -7.54 -3.09 -9.43
N GLY A 60 -6.56 -3.08 -8.51
CA GLY A 60 -5.14 -3.05 -8.84
C GLY A 60 -4.70 -4.26 -9.66
N ALA A 61 -5.17 -5.46 -9.31
CA ALA A 61 -4.90 -6.68 -10.08
C ALA A 61 -5.54 -6.63 -11.48
N PHE A 62 -6.79 -6.17 -11.57
CA PHE A 62 -7.50 -6.01 -12.85
C PHE A 62 -6.81 -4.98 -13.76
N SER A 63 -6.58 -3.76 -13.27
CA SER A 63 -5.92 -2.70 -14.04
C SER A 63 -4.47 -3.06 -14.37
N GLY A 64 -3.73 -3.65 -13.42
CA GLY A 64 -2.35 -4.10 -13.63
C GLY A 64 -2.25 -5.23 -14.65
N GLY A 65 -3.16 -6.21 -14.60
CA GLY A 65 -3.24 -7.28 -15.60
C GLY A 65 -3.58 -6.75 -16.99
N LEU A 66 -4.59 -5.87 -17.09
CA LEU A 66 -4.96 -5.24 -18.36
C LEU A 66 -3.79 -4.43 -18.96
N LEU A 67 -3.06 -3.67 -18.14
CA LEU A 67 -1.91 -2.91 -18.59
C LEU A 67 -0.73 -3.80 -18.99
N PHE A 68 -0.56 -4.93 -18.29
CA PHE A 68 0.43 -5.95 -18.63
C PHE A 68 0.15 -6.54 -20.02
N ASP A 69 -1.11 -6.90 -20.30
CA ASP A 69 -1.52 -7.51 -21.56
C ASP A 69 -1.31 -6.56 -22.76
N LEU A 70 -1.54 -5.25 -22.56
CA LEU A 70 -1.45 -4.25 -23.63
C LEU A 70 -0.05 -3.67 -23.84
N SER A 71 0.74 -3.54 -22.77
CA SER A 71 2.00 -2.75 -22.78
C SER A 71 3.20 -3.49 -22.17
N GLY A 72 3.02 -4.75 -21.79
CA GLY A 72 4.05 -5.59 -21.20
C GLY A 72 4.38 -5.24 -19.75
N TRP A 73 5.42 -5.90 -19.23
CA TRP A 73 5.76 -5.90 -17.80
C TRP A 73 6.15 -4.54 -17.20
N ARG A 74 6.57 -3.56 -18.01
CA ARG A 74 7.03 -2.24 -17.54
C ARG A 74 5.87 -1.33 -17.13
N ALA A 75 4.71 -1.43 -17.79
CA ALA A 75 3.61 -0.51 -17.56
C ALA A 75 2.95 -0.68 -16.17
N PRO A 76 2.64 -1.90 -15.69
CA PRO A 76 2.13 -2.09 -14.33
C PRO A 76 3.10 -1.61 -13.24
N LEU A 77 4.41 -1.70 -13.51
CA LEU A 77 5.44 -1.23 -12.58
C LEU A 77 5.47 0.29 -12.47
N LEU A 78 5.38 1.01 -13.60
CA LEU A 78 5.31 2.47 -13.60
C LEU A 78 4.02 2.96 -12.91
N LEU A 79 2.89 2.30 -13.18
CA LEU A 79 1.63 2.58 -12.51
C LEU A 79 1.76 2.41 -10.99
N SER A 80 2.32 1.29 -10.54
CA SER A 80 2.55 1.01 -9.12
C SER A 80 3.45 2.07 -8.46
N GLY A 81 4.53 2.47 -9.13
CA GLY A 81 5.42 3.54 -8.67
C GLY A 81 4.72 4.89 -8.56
N ALA A 82 3.91 5.25 -9.55
CA ALA A 82 3.13 6.49 -9.54
C ALA A 82 2.09 6.51 -8.41
N LEU A 83 1.39 5.39 -8.19
CA LEU A 83 0.42 5.26 -7.11
C LEU A 83 1.07 5.37 -5.72
N LEU A 84 2.24 4.75 -5.51
CA LEU A 84 2.99 4.89 -4.26
C LEU A 84 3.49 6.31 -4.02
N ALA A 85 3.94 7.00 -5.07
CA ALA A 85 4.36 8.39 -4.98
C ALA A 85 3.18 9.32 -4.64
N ALA A 86 2.03 9.11 -5.28
CA ALA A 86 0.81 9.85 -4.99
C ALA A 86 0.32 9.61 -3.56
N ALA A 87 0.30 8.34 -3.10
CA ALA A 87 -0.04 8.00 -1.73
C ALA A 87 0.92 8.65 -0.71
N SER A 88 2.22 8.69 -1.02
CA SER A 88 3.23 9.34 -0.17
C SER A 88 3.02 10.85 -0.10
N ALA A 89 2.68 11.49 -1.23
CA ALA A 89 2.38 12.93 -1.27
C ALA A 89 1.12 13.27 -0.45
N LEU A 90 0.06 12.47 -0.59
CA LEU A 90 -1.17 12.62 0.19
C LEU A 90 -0.94 12.41 1.69
N ALA A 91 -0.11 11.42 2.05
CA ALA A 91 0.26 11.20 3.44
C ALA A 91 1.04 12.40 4.02
N ALA A 92 1.93 13.00 3.23
CA ALA A 92 2.69 14.18 3.63
C ALA A 92 1.79 15.42 3.84
N THR A 93 0.77 15.63 3.00
CA THR A 93 -0.19 16.73 3.21
C THR A 93 -1.04 16.51 4.46
N ALA A 94 -1.50 15.29 4.71
CA ALA A 94 -2.31 14.95 5.88
C ALA A 94 -1.53 15.07 7.20
N THR A 95 -0.21 14.85 7.19
CA THR A 95 0.65 15.11 8.35
C THR A 95 0.99 16.60 8.52
N GLY A 96 1.02 17.37 7.43
CA GLY A 96 1.20 18.83 7.47
C GLY A 96 0.06 19.55 8.19
N GLU A 97 -1.19 19.09 8.04
CA GLU A 97 -2.35 19.65 8.74
C GLU A 97 -2.37 19.32 10.24
N ALA A 98 -1.72 18.23 10.66
CA ALA A 98 -1.62 17.84 12.07
C ALA A 98 -0.53 18.59 12.86
N SER A 99 0.25 19.45 12.18
CA SER A 99 1.36 20.22 12.75
C SER A 99 1.17 21.75 12.68
N ALA A 100 -0.02 22.22 12.28
CA ALA A 100 -0.45 23.62 12.29
C ALA A 100 -1.56 23.82 13.33
#